data_AF-A0A4U5MUT0-F1
#
_entry.id   AF-A0A4U5MUT0-F1
#
_cell.length_a   1.000
_cell.length_b   1.000
_cell.length_c   1.000
_cell.angle_alpha   90.00
_cell.angle_beta   90.00
_cell.angle_gamma   90.00
#
_symmetry.space_group_name_H-M   'P 1'
#
loop_
_entity.id
_entity.type
_entity.pdbx_description
1 polymer ?
#
loop_
_entity_poly.entity_id
_entity_poly.type
_entity_poly.pdbx_seq_one_letter_code
_entity_poly.pdbx_strand_id
1 'polypeptide(L)'
;MSISDELDEYVPVPFHRPLCLMVKQPQKNTRKEAASTQSPSSSNFGSFIGDFPILSSMTCVLRKAERHQLSSLNTLFGTSERDRQYLDYSKAELVQFHVLTQYRYILDNTPFIKDLSGDIKNSLFQSAMLLLGSHPSNRRMYIRSNAYFDLDLSKIIAHLDTNKKVTPFKKQKEDLSVIGRELLEALQYTKTFVCPSAAEALRTNEDLTALILFAVIHSSQHIEQSTELMSSMTALKLVFKELHRYDNTYQRHASHWGQLVLLLSPLITAASKFGNYFSTAQMFFNGTIFARVQGDGHLDNCYVKDTEVQYRDDSD
;
A
#
# COMPACT_ATOMS: atom_id res chain seq x y z
N MET A 1 -6.28 -46.46 2.59
CA MET A 1 -6.73 -45.18 2.04
C MET A 1 -5.60 -44.19 2.20
N SER A 2 -4.84 -43.98 1.14
CA SER A 2 -3.71 -43.06 1.07
C SER A 2 -4.25 -41.65 0.78
N ILE A 3 -4.04 -40.73 1.72
CA ILE A 3 -4.24 -39.29 1.49
C ILE A 3 -2.95 -38.82 0.82
N SER A 4 -3.04 -38.55 -0.48
CA SER A 4 -1.98 -37.92 -1.25
C SER A 4 -1.91 -36.44 -0.90
N ASP A 5 -0.81 -36.04 -0.28
CA ASP A 5 -0.41 -34.64 -0.12
C ASP A 5 -0.15 -34.02 -1.50
N GLU A 6 -1.03 -33.13 -1.93
CA GLU A 6 -0.73 -32.17 -3.00
C GLU A 6 0.17 -31.08 -2.41
N LEU A 7 1.48 -31.28 -2.49
CA LEU A 7 2.48 -30.24 -2.36
C LEU A 7 2.38 -29.34 -3.60
N ASP A 8 1.71 -28.20 -3.45
CA ASP A 8 1.79 -27.11 -4.43
C ASP A 8 3.26 -26.67 -4.56
N GLU A 9 3.87 -26.95 -5.72
CA GLU A 9 5.22 -26.51 -6.06
C GLU A 9 5.34 -24.98 -5.92
N TYR A 10 6.22 -24.55 -5.01
CA TYR A 10 6.64 -23.17 -4.86
C TYR A 10 7.43 -22.75 -6.10
N VAL A 11 6.79 -22.03 -7.03
CA VAL A 11 7.47 -21.39 -8.14
C VAL A 11 7.91 -19.98 -7.69
N PRO A 12 9.21 -19.68 -7.60
CA PRO A 12 9.68 -18.34 -7.26
C PRO A 12 9.26 -17.36 -8.37
N VAL A 13 8.42 -16.38 -8.01
CA VAL A 13 7.95 -15.33 -8.93
C VAL A 13 9.11 -14.34 -9.14
N PRO A 14 9.49 -14.01 -10.39
CA PRO A 14 10.59 -13.09 -10.66
C PRO A 14 10.29 -11.67 -10.14
N PHE A 15 11.33 -11.08 -9.55
CA PHE A 15 11.40 -9.84 -8.75
C PHE A 15 11.01 -8.50 -9.43
N HIS A 16 10.26 -8.49 -10.55
CA HIS A 16 10.16 -7.30 -11.41
C HIS A 16 8.76 -6.92 -11.88
N ARG A 17 7.72 -7.03 -11.03
CA ARG A 17 6.42 -6.39 -11.32
C ARG A 17 5.97 -5.51 -10.16
N PRO A 18 5.45 -4.29 -10.42
CA PRO A 18 4.67 -3.60 -9.41
C PRO A 18 3.53 -4.53 -8.98
N LEU A 19 3.44 -4.75 -7.67
CA LEU A 19 2.66 -5.81 -7.01
C LEU A 19 1.14 -5.77 -7.29
N CYS A 20 0.65 -4.78 -8.04
CA CYS A 20 -0.76 -4.66 -8.42
C CYS A 20 -1.11 -5.33 -9.77
N LEU A 21 -0.16 -5.91 -10.52
CA LEU A 21 -0.44 -6.52 -11.83
C LEU A 21 -0.06 -8.00 -11.90
N MET A 22 -0.85 -8.84 -11.21
CA MET A 22 -1.03 -10.23 -11.63
C MET A 22 -2.16 -10.32 -12.67
N VAL A 23 -1.94 -9.73 -13.84
CA VAL A 23 -2.77 -10.01 -15.02
C VAL A 23 -2.56 -11.48 -15.36
N LYS A 24 -3.65 -12.29 -15.30
CA LYS A 24 -3.65 -13.66 -15.82
C LYS A 24 -3.13 -13.61 -17.25
N GLN A 25 -2.00 -14.27 -17.52
CA GLN A 25 -1.59 -14.48 -18.91
C GLN A 25 -2.70 -15.28 -19.61
N PRO A 26 -3.18 -14.87 -20.80
CA PRO A 26 -4.02 -15.74 -21.59
C PRO A 26 -3.23 -17.02 -21.86
N GLN A 27 -3.81 -18.17 -21.49
CA GLN A 27 -3.24 -19.47 -21.80
C GLN A 27 -2.98 -19.53 -23.31
N LYS A 28 -1.70 -19.62 -23.68
CA LYS A 28 -1.30 -19.82 -25.07
C LYS A 28 -1.79 -21.20 -25.51
N ASN A 29 -2.88 -21.22 -26.27
CA ASN A 29 -3.16 -22.34 -27.16
C ASN A 29 -2.05 -22.40 -28.21
N THR A 30 -1.17 -23.37 -28.06
CA THR A 30 -0.10 -23.71 -29.01
C THR A 30 -0.73 -24.24 -30.29
N ARG A 31 -0.96 -23.36 -31.27
CA ARG A 31 -1.10 -23.74 -32.67
C ARG A 31 0.17 -23.33 -33.40
N LYS A 32 0.97 -24.33 -33.80
CA LYS A 32 2.18 -24.17 -34.61
C LYS A 32 1.78 -23.69 -36.00
N GLU A 33 2.12 -22.46 -36.36
CA GLU A 33 2.28 -22.04 -37.76
C GLU A 33 3.56 -21.21 -37.92
N ALA A 34 4.09 -21.30 -39.13
CA ALA A 34 5.49 -21.14 -39.49
C ALA A 34 6.06 -19.72 -39.38
N ALA A 35 7.37 -19.68 -39.19
CA ALA A 35 8.19 -18.50 -39.00
C ALA A 35 8.14 -17.53 -40.20
N SER A 36 7.92 -16.25 -39.88
CA SER A 36 8.32 -15.10 -40.70
C SER A 36 9.08 -14.14 -39.79
N THR A 37 10.39 -14.09 -39.99
CA THR A 37 11.36 -13.29 -39.24
C THR A 37 11.18 -11.80 -39.58
N GLN A 38 10.42 -11.08 -38.77
CA GLN A 38 10.48 -9.61 -38.72
C GLN A 38 11.17 -9.21 -37.42
N SER A 39 12.35 -8.61 -37.58
CA SER A 39 13.12 -7.95 -36.53
C SER A 39 12.26 -6.93 -35.78
N PRO A 40 12.30 -6.89 -34.43
CA PRO A 40 11.53 -5.92 -33.67
C PRO A 40 12.11 -4.53 -33.93
N SER A 41 11.33 -3.69 -34.62
CA SER A 41 11.57 -2.26 -34.71
C SER A 41 11.68 -1.71 -33.29
N SER A 42 12.84 -1.15 -32.97
CA SER A 42 13.08 -0.35 -31.77
C SER A 42 11.99 0.71 -31.66
N SER A 43 11.02 0.49 -30.78
CA SER A 43 9.96 1.44 -30.49
C SER A 43 10.61 2.69 -29.92
N ASN A 44 10.52 3.77 -30.70
CA ASN A 44 10.83 5.13 -30.30
C ASN A 44 10.15 5.44 -28.96
N PHE A 45 10.93 5.52 -27.89
CA PHE A 45 10.56 6.21 -26.64
C PHE A 45 10.59 7.73 -26.87
N GLY A 46 9.83 8.19 -27.86
CA GLY A 46 9.62 9.60 -28.16
C GLY A 46 8.72 10.22 -27.10
N SER A 47 9.24 11.26 -26.43
CA SER A 47 8.58 12.25 -25.56
C SER A 47 7.05 12.11 -25.35
N PHE A 48 6.62 11.30 -24.39
CA PHE A 48 5.23 11.21 -23.90
C PHE A 48 4.83 12.38 -22.95
N ILE A 49 5.61 13.46 -22.89
CA ILE A 49 5.41 14.56 -21.93
C ILE A 49 4.24 15.50 -22.33
N GLY A 50 3.58 15.28 -23.47
CA GLY A 50 2.64 16.25 -24.06
C GLY A 50 1.16 16.17 -23.65
N ASP A 51 0.57 14.98 -23.48
CA ASP A 51 -0.91 14.88 -23.48
C ASP A 51 -1.54 14.74 -22.09
N PHE A 52 -0.76 14.28 -21.11
CA PHE A 52 -1.20 13.96 -19.75
C PHE A 52 -0.15 14.42 -18.71
N PRO A 53 0.04 15.74 -18.51
CA PRO A 53 1.11 16.25 -17.67
C PRO A 53 0.97 15.88 -16.19
N ILE A 54 -0.25 15.78 -15.66
CA ILE A 54 -0.49 15.49 -14.24
C ILE A 54 -0.24 14.02 -13.95
N LEU A 55 -0.88 13.13 -14.70
CA LEU A 55 -0.78 11.68 -14.57
C LEU A 55 0.64 11.21 -14.87
N SER A 56 1.30 11.78 -15.88
CA SER A 56 2.69 11.42 -16.21
C SER A 56 3.66 11.84 -15.11
N SER A 57 3.49 13.06 -14.57
CA SER A 57 4.30 13.56 -13.47
C SER A 57 4.10 12.72 -12.21
N MET A 58 2.84 12.40 -11.87
CA MET A 58 2.56 11.55 -10.72
C MET A 58 3.02 10.11 -10.88
N THR A 59 2.89 9.53 -12.08
CA THR A 59 3.43 8.21 -12.37
C THR A 59 4.95 8.19 -12.22
N CYS A 60 5.63 9.29 -12.58
CA CYS A 60 7.06 9.46 -12.35
C CYS A 60 7.39 9.51 -10.85
N VAL A 61 6.62 10.26 -10.06
CA VAL A 61 6.75 10.32 -8.59
C VAL A 61 6.56 8.94 -7.96
N LEU A 62 5.51 8.22 -8.35
CA LEU A 62 5.21 6.87 -7.86
C LEU A 62 6.37 5.91 -8.16
N ARG A 63 6.89 5.89 -9.39
CA ARG A 63 8.04 5.06 -9.76
C ARG A 63 9.31 5.45 -8.98
N LYS A 64 9.53 6.74 -8.69
CA LYS A 64 10.65 7.19 -7.85
C LYS A 64 10.50 6.70 -6.41
N ALA A 65 9.31 6.82 -5.83
CA ALA A 65 8.98 6.28 -4.52
C ALA A 65 9.23 4.77 -4.44
N GLU A 66 8.75 4.00 -5.42
CA GLU A 66 8.97 2.55 -5.50
C GLU A 66 10.46 2.20 -5.58
N ARG A 67 11.24 2.90 -6.42
CA ARG A 67 12.68 2.65 -6.53
C ARG A 67 13.43 2.97 -5.25
N HIS A 68 13.10 4.09 -4.59
CA HIS A 68 13.70 4.46 -3.31
C HIS A 68 13.45 3.37 -2.25
N GLN A 69 12.27 2.75 -2.29
CA GLN A 69 11.96 1.63 -1.42
C GLN A 69 12.71 0.35 -1.79
N LEU A 70 12.81 0.02 -3.08
CA LEU A 70 13.58 -1.15 -3.56
C LEU A 70 15.05 -1.07 -3.16
N SER A 71 15.66 0.12 -3.13
CA SER A 71 17.02 0.29 -2.62
C SER A 71 17.17 0.05 -1.12
N SER A 72 16.09 0.16 -0.34
CA SER A 72 16.08 -0.15 1.10
C SER A 72 15.62 -1.58 1.42
N LEU A 73 15.29 -2.40 0.41
CA LEU A 73 14.59 -3.69 0.56
C LEU A 73 15.49 -4.92 0.71
N ASN A 74 16.80 -4.77 0.93
CA ASN A 74 17.66 -5.90 1.30
C ASN A 74 17.32 -6.49 2.69
N THR A 75 16.43 -5.84 3.44
CA THR A 75 16.00 -6.28 4.76
C THR A 75 14.80 -7.21 4.66
N LEU A 76 14.96 -8.44 5.16
CA LEU A 76 13.85 -9.35 5.35
C LEU A 76 13.04 -8.95 6.60
N PHE A 77 11.78 -8.57 6.40
CA PHE A 77 10.90 -8.11 7.50
C PHE A 77 10.21 -9.24 8.26
N GLY A 78 9.93 -10.37 7.61
CA GLY A 78 9.50 -11.60 8.28
C GLY A 78 8.08 -12.08 7.95
N THR A 79 7.68 -13.23 8.47
CA THR A 79 6.45 -13.92 8.11
C THR A 79 5.61 -14.34 9.33
N SER A 80 4.39 -14.84 9.11
CA SER A 80 3.57 -15.43 10.19
C SER A 80 4.00 -16.85 10.60
N GLU A 81 5.06 -17.39 9.99
CA GLU A 81 5.60 -18.70 10.35
C GLU A 81 6.55 -18.55 11.55
N ARG A 82 6.45 -19.45 12.53
CA ARG A 82 7.23 -19.41 13.77
C ARG A 82 8.67 -19.89 13.54
N ASP A 83 9.40 -19.20 12.68
CA ASP A 83 10.81 -19.43 12.40
C ASP A 83 11.66 -18.24 12.87
N ARG A 84 12.95 -18.24 12.50
CA ARG A 84 13.89 -17.13 12.80
C ARG A 84 13.45 -15.81 12.15
N GLN A 85 12.52 -15.87 11.21
CA GLN A 85 12.03 -14.76 10.42
C GLN A 85 10.60 -14.41 10.80
N TYR A 86 10.14 -14.70 12.03
CA TYR A 86 8.82 -14.28 12.47
C TYR A 86 8.63 -12.75 12.39
N LEU A 87 7.51 -12.33 11.81
CA LEU A 87 7.04 -10.94 11.78
C LEU A 87 6.47 -10.60 13.15
N ASP A 88 7.33 -10.12 14.04
CA ASP A 88 6.91 -9.57 15.32
C ASP A 88 6.25 -8.19 15.15
N TYR A 89 5.62 -7.70 16.22
CA TYR A 89 4.91 -6.42 16.24
C TYR A 89 5.82 -5.25 15.85
N SER A 90 7.04 -5.21 16.37
CA SER A 90 8.01 -4.14 16.07
C SER A 90 8.43 -4.13 14.60
N LYS A 91 8.63 -5.31 13.99
CA LYS A 91 8.91 -5.43 12.56
C LYS A 91 7.72 -5.01 11.71
N ALA A 92 6.48 -5.36 12.08
CA ALA A 92 5.29 -4.89 11.38
C ALA A 92 5.11 -3.37 11.49
N GLU A 93 5.41 -2.79 12.65
CA GLU A 93 5.46 -1.33 12.81
C GLU A 93 6.49 -0.71 11.87
N LEU A 94 7.71 -1.27 11.78
CA LEU A 94 8.74 -0.79 10.85
C LEU A 94 8.27 -0.88 9.38
N VAL A 95 7.64 -1.98 8.99
CA VAL A 95 7.05 -2.12 7.65
C VAL A 95 6.01 -1.02 7.40
N GLN A 96 5.12 -0.78 8.36
CA GLN A 96 4.11 0.27 8.27
C GLN A 96 4.75 1.66 8.18
N PHE A 97 5.82 1.92 8.95
CA PHE A 97 6.58 3.15 8.85
C PHE A 97 7.11 3.38 7.44
N HIS A 98 7.73 2.37 6.82
CA HIS A 98 8.20 2.47 5.44
C HIS A 98 7.08 2.74 4.43
N VAL A 99 5.89 2.15 4.63
CA VAL A 99 4.69 2.47 3.82
C VAL A 99 4.31 3.94 3.98
N LEU A 100 4.29 4.44 5.22
CA LEU A 100 3.97 5.83 5.52
C LEU A 100 5.00 6.81 4.95
N THR A 101 6.31 6.49 5.02
CA THR A 101 7.37 7.30 4.41
C THR A 101 7.21 7.38 2.90
N GLN A 102 6.92 6.24 2.26
CA GLN A 102 6.67 6.19 0.82
C GLN A 102 5.47 7.06 0.45
N TYR A 103 4.39 6.97 1.23
CA TYR A 103 3.22 7.80 0.99
C TYR A 103 3.51 9.29 1.18
N ARG A 104 4.26 9.64 2.23
CA ARG A 104 4.66 11.02 2.48
C ARG A 104 5.47 11.58 1.32
N TYR A 105 6.43 10.82 0.81
CA TYR A 105 7.21 11.18 -0.36
C TYR A 105 6.32 11.43 -1.58
N ILE A 106 5.35 10.55 -1.83
CA ILE A 106 4.40 10.72 -2.95
C ILE A 106 3.64 12.03 -2.80
N LEU A 107 3.09 12.31 -1.61
CA LEU A 107 2.32 13.51 -1.34
C LEU A 107 3.17 14.79 -1.53
N ASP A 108 4.37 14.82 -0.94
CA ASP A 108 5.27 15.99 -0.99
C ASP A 108 5.78 16.30 -2.40
N ASN A 109 5.79 15.29 -3.29
CA ASN A 109 6.21 15.45 -4.67
C ASN A 109 5.03 15.54 -5.65
N THR A 110 3.79 15.50 -5.16
CA THR A 110 2.61 15.55 -6.02
C THR A 110 2.49 16.92 -6.68
N PRO A 111 2.28 17.02 -8.02
CA PRO A 111 1.97 18.28 -8.67
C PRO A 111 0.82 18.97 -7.94
N PHE A 112 0.92 20.29 -7.75
CA PHE A 112 -0.06 21.12 -7.03
C PHE A 112 -0.11 20.94 -5.50
N ILE A 113 0.48 19.87 -4.94
CA ILE A 113 0.61 19.70 -3.49
C ILE A 113 1.99 20.12 -3.01
N LYS A 114 3.04 19.88 -3.81
CA LYS A 114 4.43 20.15 -3.43
C LYS A 114 4.67 21.56 -2.88
N ASP A 115 3.95 22.54 -3.45
CA ASP A 115 4.09 23.97 -3.15
C ASP A 115 3.21 24.40 -1.97
N LEU A 116 2.36 23.50 -1.44
CA LEU A 116 1.53 23.78 -0.27
C LEU A 116 2.39 23.93 0.99
N SER A 117 1.89 24.74 1.93
CA SER A 117 2.44 24.85 3.28
C SER A 117 2.55 23.48 3.99
N GLY A 118 3.54 23.37 4.88
CA GLY A 118 3.82 22.14 5.64
C GLY A 118 2.62 21.65 6.43
N ASP A 119 1.86 22.56 7.05
CA ASP A 119 0.69 22.24 7.87
C ASP A 119 -0.44 21.62 7.04
N ILE A 120 -0.69 22.14 5.84
CA ILE A 120 -1.68 21.58 4.92
C ILE A 120 -1.23 20.21 4.43
N LYS A 121 0.04 20.05 4.06
CA LYS A 121 0.60 18.74 3.67
C LYS A 121 0.51 17.72 4.79
N ASN A 122 0.76 18.13 6.03
CA ASN A 122 0.60 17.29 7.22
C ASN A 122 -0.85 16.88 7.43
N SER A 123 -1.78 17.82 7.30
CA SER A 123 -3.22 17.57 7.42
C SER A 123 -3.70 16.59 6.35
N LEU A 124 -3.32 16.82 5.08
CA LEU A 124 -3.63 15.92 3.96
C LEU A 124 -3.04 14.52 4.19
N PHE A 125 -1.78 14.45 4.62
CA PHE A 125 -1.11 13.20 4.92
C PHE A 125 -1.87 12.40 5.99
N GLN A 126 -2.22 13.05 7.11
CA GLN A 126 -2.95 12.42 8.21
C GLN A 126 -4.34 11.94 7.77
N SER A 127 -5.03 12.71 6.93
CA SER A 127 -6.36 12.36 6.44
C SER A 127 -6.37 11.25 5.39
N ALA A 128 -5.25 10.99 4.70
CA ALA A 128 -5.19 10.03 3.59
C ALA A 128 -4.30 8.80 3.84
N MET A 129 -3.45 8.80 4.88
CA MET A 129 -2.50 7.71 5.14
C MET A 129 -3.14 6.33 5.33
N LEU A 130 -4.34 6.26 5.90
CA LEU A 130 -5.06 4.99 6.08
C LEU A 130 -5.64 4.44 4.78
N LEU A 131 -5.90 5.28 3.78
CA LEU A 131 -6.49 4.88 2.50
C LEU A 131 -5.49 4.17 1.58
N LEU A 132 -4.18 4.36 1.79
CA LEU A 132 -3.14 4.01 0.82
C LEU A 132 -2.18 2.92 1.29
N GLY A 133 -2.40 2.35 2.49
CA GLY A 133 -1.51 1.34 3.08
C GLY A 133 -1.79 -0.12 2.72
N SER A 134 -2.81 -0.42 1.92
CA SER A 134 -3.30 -1.79 1.72
C SER A 134 -2.90 -2.38 0.36
N HIS A 135 -2.06 -3.42 0.36
CA HIS A 135 -1.70 -4.15 -0.86
C HIS A 135 -2.22 -5.61 -0.86
N PRO A 136 -2.88 -6.06 -1.94
CA PRO A 136 -3.39 -7.44 -2.06
C PRO A 136 -2.36 -8.53 -2.35
N SER A 137 -2.60 -9.74 -1.83
CA SER A 137 -2.09 -11.01 -2.38
C SER A 137 -2.93 -12.22 -1.86
N ASN A 138 -2.80 -13.40 -2.47
CA ASN A 138 -3.60 -14.61 -2.23
C ASN A 138 -3.41 -15.22 -0.83
N ARG A 139 -4.43 -15.96 -0.31
CA ARG A 139 -4.57 -16.70 0.99
C ARG A 139 -4.00 -15.99 2.24
N ARG A 140 -2.75 -15.58 2.21
CA ARG A 140 -2.01 -14.67 3.09
C ARG A 140 -2.28 -13.21 2.72
N MET A 141 -2.19 -12.30 3.69
CA MET A 141 -2.20 -10.86 3.43
C MET A 141 -0.77 -10.34 3.45
N TYR A 142 -0.21 -10.09 2.26
CA TYR A 142 1.13 -9.54 2.13
C TYR A 142 1.08 -8.02 2.28
N ILE A 143 1.75 -7.50 3.31
CA ILE A 143 1.95 -6.06 3.47
C ILE A 143 3.09 -5.61 2.54
N ARG A 144 4.11 -6.47 2.37
CA ARG A 144 5.23 -6.33 1.44
C ARG A 144 5.59 -7.69 0.85
N SER A 145 6.41 -7.72 -0.20
CA SER A 145 6.85 -8.97 -0.87
C SER A 145 7.45 -10.01 0.07
N ASN A 146 8.04 -9.56 1.18
CA ASN A 146 8.68 -10.37 2.22
C ASN A 146 8.08 -10.15 3.62
N ALA A 147 6.85 -9.62 3.71
CA ALA A 147 6.12 -9.41 4.96
C ALA A 147 4.64 -9.78 4.80
N TYR A 148 4.17 -10.80 5.54
CA TYR A 148 2.77 -11.21 5.45
C TYR A 148 2.15 -11.68 6.77
N PHE A 149 0.83 -11.52 6.83
CA PHE A 149 -0.04 -12.08 7.85
C PHE A 149 -0.79 -13.32 7.33
N ASP A 150 -0.77 -14.39 8.11
CA ASP A 150 -1.80 -15.42 8.01
C ASP A 150 -3.08 -14.90 8.66
N LEU A 151 -4.22 -15.08 7.98
CA LEU A 151 -5.52 -14.63 8.46
C LEU A 151 -6.12 -15.61 9.48
N ASP A 152 -5.36 -15.86 10.54
CA ASP A 152 -5.70 -16.72 11.66
C ASP A 152 -5.58 -15.90 12.96
N LEU A 153 -6.65 -15.92 13.78
CA LEU A 153 -6.71 -15.12 15.00
C LEU A 153 -5.59 -15.49 15.99
N SER A 154 -5.24 -16.77 16.10
CA SER A 154 -4.20 -17.22 17.03
C SER A 154 -2.82 -16.73 16.60
N LYS A 155 -2.56 -16.68 15.29
CA LYS A 155 -1.31 -16.13 14.73
C LYS A 155 -1.25 -14.61 14.90
N ILE A 156 -2.36 -13.91 14.71
CA ILE A 156 -2.45 -12.47 14.95
C ILE A 156 -2.24 -12.14 16.44
N ILE A 157 -2.86 -12.88 17.35
CA ILE A 157 -2.64 -12.70 18.79
C ILE A 157 -1.17 -12.96 19.13
N ALA A 158 -0.57 -14.04 18.60
CA ALA A 158 0.84 -14.34 18.81
C ALA A 158 1.76 -13.23 18.26
N HIS A 159 1.37 -12.57 17.17
CA HIS A 159 2.08 -11.41 16.63
C HIS A 159 2.02 -10.23 17.61
N LEU A 160 0.83 -9.87 18.08
CA LEU A 160 0.64 -8.77 19.03
C LEU A 160 1.33 -9.02 20.37
N ASP A 161 1.39 -10.28 20.83
CA ASP A 161 2.02 -10.68 22.09
C ASP A 161 3.54 -10.54 22.10
N THR A 162 4.18 -10.40 20.92
CA THR A 162 5.63 -10.15 20.85
C THR A 162 6.03 -8.75 21.32
N ASN A 163 5.08 -7.85 21.56
CA ASN A 163 5.37 -6.52 22.04
C ASN A 163 5.83 -6.55 23.51
N LYS A 164 7.16 -6.49 23.72
CA LYS A 164 7.81 -6.53 25.03
C LYS A 164 7.45 -5.38 25.97
N LYS A 165 6.73 -4.34 25.48
CA LYS A 165 6.28 -3.20 26.28
C LYS A 165 4.96 -3.46 27.02
N VAL A 166 4.31 -4.60 26.78
CA VAL A 166 3.06 -4.99 27.45
C VAL A 166 3.39 -5.73 28.75
N THR A 167 2.87 -5.24 29.87
CA THR A 167 3.04 -5.82 31.20
C THR A 167 2.37 -7.20 31.30
N PRO A 168 2.99 -8.20 31.96
CA PRO A 168 2.53 -9.60 31.90
C PRO A 168 1.40 -9.87 32.90
N PHE A 169 0.15 -9.99 32.44
CA PHE A 169 -0.98 -10.43 33.27
C PHE A 169 -2.04 -11.20 32.47
N LYS A 170 -2.81 -12.10 33.11
CA LYS A 170 -3.86 -12.91 32.45
C LYS A 170 -4.90 -12.12 31.64
N LYS A 171 -5.16 -10.85 31.98
CA LYS A 171 -6.01 -9.94 31.18
C LYS A 171 -5.45 -9.65 29.78
N GLN A 172 -4.13 -9.76 29.61
CA GLN A 172 -3.41 -9.55 28.35
C GLN A 172 -3.96 -10.42 27.22
N LYS A 173 -4.27 -11.70 27.45
CA LYS A 173 -4.75 -12.56 26.36
C LYS A 173 -6.15 -12.15 25.88
N GLU A 174 -7.03 -11.74 26.80
CA GLU A 174 -8.38 -11.26 26.47
C GLU A 174 -8.31 -9.92 25.74
N ASP A 175 -7.49 -9.00 26.25
CA ASP A 175 -7.23 -7.68 25.65
C ASP A 175 -6.62 -7.80 24.24
N LEU A 176 -5.57 -8.62 24.09
CA LEU A 176 -4.96 -8.92 22.79
C LEU A 176 -5.93 -9.63 21.83
N SER A 177 -6.90 -10.39 22.34
CA SER A 177 -7.93 -11.02 21.51
C SER A 177 -8.93 -9.99 20.96
N VAL A 178 -9.19 -8.89 21.67
CA VAL A 178 -10.00 -7.78 21.14
C VAL A 178 -9.25 -7.11 20.00
N ILE A 179 -8.02 -6.65 20.24
CA ILE A 179 -7.18 -6.01 19.21
C ILE A 179 -6.96 -6.94 18.01
N GLY A 180 -6.68 -8.21 18.27
CA GLY A 180 -6.43 -9.21 17.23
C GLY A 180 -7.66 -9.47 16.35
N ARG A 181 -8.88 -9.40 16.92
CA ARG A 181 -10.12 -9.49 16.13
C ARG A 181 -10.31 -8.29 15.23
N GLU A 182 -10.04 -7.07 15.71
CA GLU A 182 -10.14 -5.86 14.90
C GLU A 182 -9.13 -5.87 13.74
N LEU A 183 -7.89 -6.24 14.01
CA LEU A 183 -6.87 -6.40 12.97
C LEU A 183 -7.26 -7.48 11.96
N LEU A 184 -7.70 -8.65 12.43
CA LEU A 184 -8.14 -9.74 11.57
C LEU A 184 -9.30 -9.29 10.67
N GLU A 185 -10.28 -8.59 11.23
CA GLU A 185 -11.43 -8.06 10.49
C GLU A 185 -11.00 -7.06 9.41
N ALA A 186 -10.08 -6.14 9.72
CA ALA A 186 -9.54 -5.18 8.76
C ALA A 186 -8.80 -5.89 7.60
N LEU A 187 -7.96 -6.88 7.93
CA LEU A 187 -7.21 -7.66 6.94
C LEU A 187 -8.14 -8.53 6.07
N GLN A 188 -9.15 -9.18 6.69
CA GLN A 188 -10.14 -9.98 5.98
C GLN A 188 -11.01 -9.13 5.06
N TYR A 189 -11.46 -7.96 5.52
CA TYR A 189 -12.22 -7.03 4.70
C TYR A 189 -11.39 -6.57 3.50
N THR A 190 -10.14 -6.18 3.73
CA THR A 190 -9.21 -5.78 2.67
C THR A 190 -9.06 -6.90 1.64
N LYS A 191 -8.80 -8.13 2.08
CA LYS A 191 -8.68 -9.30 1.20
C LYS A 191 -9.95 -9.62 0.42
N THR A 192 -11.11 -9.46 1.04
CA THR A 192 -12.40 -9.90 0.45
C THR A 192 -12.99 -8.85 -0.48
N PHE A 193 -12.83 -7.56 -0.19
CA PHE A 193 -13.50 -6.48 -0.90
C PHE A 193 -12.54 -5.54 -1.62
N VAL A 194 -11.50 -5.06 -0.95
CA VAL A 194 -10.55 -4.11 -1.55
C VAL A 194 -9.73 -4.81 -2.63
N CYS A 195 -9.19 -5.99 -2.33
CA CYS A 195 -8.27 -6.70 -3.19
C CYS A 195 -8.90 -7.10 -4.54
N PRO A 196 -10.10 -7.71 -4.59
CA PRO A 196 -10.72 -8.03 -5.87
C PRO A 196 -11.13 -6.78 -6.65
N SER A 197 -11.68 -5.77 -5.96
CA SER A 197 -12.07 -4.51 -6.60
C SER A 197 -10.86 -3.78 -7.21
N ALA A 198 -9.73 -3.77 -6.50
CA ALA A 198 -8.48 -3.20 -6.98
C ALA A 198 -7.94 -3.99 -8.18
N ALA A 199 -7.98 -5.32 -8.16
CA ALA A 199 -7.54 -6.15 -9.28
C ALA A 199 -8.37 -5.93 -10.56
N GLU A 200 -9.65 -5.57 -10.42
CA GLU A 200 -10.52 -5.24 -11.55
C GLU A 200 -10.27 -3.83 -12.09
N ALA A 201 -10.14 -2.85 -11.19
CA ALA A 201 -10.07 -1.43 -11.52
C ALA A 201 -8.64 -0.94 -11.85
N LEU A 202 -7.59 -1.48 -11.23
CA LEU A 202 -6.21 -1.03 -11.40
C LEU A 202 -5.49 -1.85 -12.45
N ARG A 203 -5.41 -1.33 -13.68
CA ARG A 203 -4.78 -2.01 -14.83
C ARG A 203 -3.41 -1.44 -15.18
N THR A 204 -3.16 -0.18 -14.86
CA THR A 204 -1.87 0.49 -15.08
C THR A 204 -1.45 1.37 -13.90
N ASN A 205 -0.22 1.87 -13.93
CA ASN A 205 0.29 2.77 -12.90
C ASN A 205 -0.43 4.13 -12.91
N GLU A 206 -0.97 4.53 -14.07
CA GLU A 206 -1.81 5.71 -14.21
C GLU A 206 -3.14 5.55 -13.47
N ASP A 207 -3.69 4.33 -13.39
CA ASP A 207 -4.90 4.04 -12.60
C ASP A 207 -4.65 4.17 -11.10
N LEU A 208 -3.52 3.63 -10.63
CA LEU A 208 -3.11 3.75 -9.24
C LEU A 208 -2.83 5.22 -8.89
N THR A 209 -2.20 5.95 -9.80
CA THR A 209 -2.00 7.40 -9.69
C THR A 209 -3.32 8.15 -9.56
N ALA A 210 -4.29 7.85 -10.43
CA ALA A 210 -5.62 8.43 -10.38
C ALA A 210 -6.31 8.18 -9.04
N LEU A 211 -6.23 6.95 -8.54
CA LEU A 211 -6.81 6.55 -7.27
C LEU A 211 -6.16 7.30 -6.08
N ILE A 212 -4.83 7.45 -6.07
CA ILE A 212 -4.12 8.24 -5.05
C ILE A 212 -4.60 9.70 -5.08
N LEU A 213 -4.72 10.29 -6.26
CA LEU A 213 -5.23 11.66 -6.41
C LEU A 213 -6.67 11.78 -5.92
N PHE A 214 -7.53 10.81 -6.20
CA PHE A 214 -8.89 10.77 -5.67
C PHE A 214 -8.92 10.64 -4.15
N ALA A 215 -8.05 9.81 -3.56
CA ALA A 215 -7.93 9.69 -2.11
C ALA A 215 -7.54 11.03 -1.48
N VAL A 216 -6.57 11.75 -2.07
CA VAL A 216 -6.19 13.09 -1.62
C VAL A 216 -7.35 14.08 -1.73
N ILE A 217 -8.07 14.10 -2.87
CA ILE A 217 -9.23 14.98 -3.07
C ILE A 217 -10.30 14.69 -2.01
N HIS A 218 -10.63 13.41 -1.80
CA HIS A 218 -11.61 13.00 -0.82
C HIS A 218 -11.20 13.46 0.59
N SER A 219 -9.96 13.19 1.00
CA SER A 219 -9.44 13.56 2.31
C SER A 219 -9.32 15.08 2.52
N SER A 220 -9.19 15.85 1.45
CA SER A 220 -9.09 17.33 1.50
C SER A 220 -10.42 18.03 1.82
N GLN A 221 -11.57 17.36 1.65
CA GLN A 221 -12.89 17.94 1.91
C GLN A 221 -13.09 18.35 3.37
N HIS A 222 -12.29 17.82 4.29
CA HIS A 222 -12.35 18.21 5.70
C HIS A 222 -11.49 19.44 6.04
N ILE A 223 -10.70 19.95 5.07
CA ILE A 223 -9.72 21.03 5.24
C ILE A 223 -10.22 22.32 4.52
N GLU A 224 -11.54 22.48 4.40
CA GLU A 224 -12.24 23.49 3.58
C GLU A 224 -11.91 24.97 3.90
N GLN A 225 -11.19 25.25 4.98
CA GLN A 225 -10.91 26.63 5.42
C GLN A 225 -9.67 27.26 4.77
N SER A 226 -8.83 26.49 4.05
CA SER A 226 -7.61 27.03 3.43
C SER A 226 -7.82 27.49 1.99
N THR A 227 -7.59 28.78 1.72
CA THR A 227 -7.60 29.37 0.37
C THR A 227 -6.53 28.78 -0.55
N GLU A 228 -5.38 28.41 0.02
CA GLU A 228 -4.26 27.75 -0.66
C GLU A 228 -4.63 26.34 -1.15
N LEU A 229 -5.43 25.62 -0.34
CA LEU A 229 -5.95 24.32 -0.72
C LEU A 229 -6.98 24.44 -1.84
N MET A 230 -7.89 25.42 -1.77
CA MET A 230 -8.95 25.62 -2.76
C MET A 230 -8.41 25.90 -4.18
N SER A 231 -7.32 26.66 -4.30
CA SER A 231 -6.66 26.88 -5.60
C SER A 231 -6.06 25.58 -6.15
N SER A 232 -5.43 24.78 -5.29
CA SER A 232 -4.85 23.48 -5.63
C SER A 232 -5.92 22.42 -5.95
N MET A 233 -7.08 22.45 -5.28
CA MET A 233 -8.23 21.61 -5.59
C MET A 233 -8.83 21.91 -6.97
N THR A 234 -8.71 23.14 -7.44
CA THR A 234 -9.12 23.50 -8.80
C THR A 234 -8.21 22.83 -9.84
N ALA A 235 -6.92 22.70 -9.56
CA ALA A 235 -6.00 21.92 -10.39
C ALA A 235 -6.32 20.42 -10.35
N LEU A 236 -6.82 19.90 -9.23
CA LEU A 236 -7.28 18.50 -9.14
C LEU A 236 -8.54 18.21 -9.98
N LYS A 237 -9.40 19.21 -10.26
CA LYS A 237 -10.47 19.05 -11.27
C LYS A 237 -9.91 18.79 -12.68
N LEU A 238 -8.69 19.22 -12.98
CA LEU A 238 -8.02 18.91 -14.24
C LEU A 238 -7.61 17.43 -14.34
N VAL A 239 -7.41 16.75 -13.21
CA VAL A 239 -7.14 15.30 -13.18
C VAL A 239 -8.28 14.52 -13.82
N PHE A 240 -9.53 14.87 -13.54
CA PHE A 240 -10.70 14.23 -14.17
C PHE A 240 -10.72 14.43 -15.69
N LYS A 241 -10.39 15.64 -16.16
CA LYS A 241 -10.30 15.92 -17.60
C LYS A 241 -9.18 15.12 -18.25
N GLU A 242 -8.04 15.02 -17.58
CA GLU A 242 -6.88 14.30 -18.06
C GLU A 242 -7.13 12.79 -18.10
N LEU A 243 -7.77 12.23 -17.07
CA LEU A 243 -8.20 10.83 -17.04
C LEU A 243 -9.21 10.51 -18.13
N HIS A 244 -10.20 11.38 -18.34
CA HIS A 244 -11.17 11.19 -19.41
C HIS A 244 -10.49 11.17 -20.79
N ARG A 245 -9.55 12.10 -21.03
CA ARG A 245 -8.76 12.11 -22.27
C ARG A 245 -7.89 10.86 -22.39
N TYR A 246 -7.27 10.42 -21.29
CA TYR A 246 -6.44 9.22 -21.25
C TYR A 246 -7.27 7.99 -21.64
N ASP A 247 -8.43 7.79 -21.01
CA ASP A 247 -9.33 6.68 -21.31
C ASP A 247 -9.77 6.69 -22.78
N ASN A 248 -10.14 7.85 -23.33
CA ASN A 248 -10.52 7.98 -24.74
C ASN A 248 -9.35 7.66 -25.69
N THR A 249 -8.14 8.11 -25.36
CA THR A 249 -6.93 7.92 -26.18
C THR A 249 -6.55 6.44 -26.25
N TYR A 250 -6.67 5.72 -25.14
CA TYR A 250 -6.37 4.29 -25.04
C TYR A 250 -7.58 3.39 -25.26
N GLN A 251 -8.70 3.94 -25.77
CA GLN A 251 -9.94 3.22 -26.06
C GLN A 251 -10.43 2.36 -24.88
N ARG A 252 -10.25 2.85 -23.65
CA ARG A 252 -10.76 2.20 -22.46
C ARG A 252 -12.27 2.38 -22.38
N HIS A 253 -12.94 1.41 -21.75
CA HIS A 253 -14.38 1.51 -21.51
C HIS A 253 -14.68 2.73 -20.64
N ALA A 254 -15.71 3.51 -20.99
CA ALA A 254 -16.14 4.69 -20.23
C ALA A 254 -16.55 4.37 -18.78
N SER A 255 -16.78 3.11 -18.43
CA SER A 255 -17.04 2.67 -17.06
C SER A 255 -15.79 2.55 -16.19
N HIS A 256 -14.58 2.58 -16.78
CA HIS A 256 -13.31 2.36 -16.08
C HIS A 256 -13.04 3.40 -14.99
N TRP A 257 -13.15 4.69 -15.29
CA TRP A 257 -13.01 5.73 -14.26
C TRP A 257 -14.08 5.61 -13.17
N GLY A 258 -15.28 5.16 -13.52
CA GLY A 258 -16.34 4.86 -12.54
C GLY A 258 -15.93 3.74 -11.57
N GLN A 259 -15.26 2.70 -12.07
CA GLN A 259 -14.70 1.63 -11.23
C GLN A 259 -13.61 2.16 -10.28
N LEU A 260 -12.75 3.09 -10.73
CA LEU A 260 -11.75 3.74 -9.88
C LEU A 260 -12.39 4.57 -8.75
N VAL A 261 -13.48 5.29 -9.05
CA VAL A 261 -14.23 6.04 -8.03
C VAL A 261 -14.93 5.09 -7.06
N LEU A 262 -15.57 4.02 -7.56
CA LEU A 262 -16.23 3.02 -6.72
C LEU A 262 -15.25 2.30 -5.80
N LEU A 263 -14.00 2.10 -6.23
CA LEU A 263 -12.93 1.52 -5.40
C LEU A 263 -12.58 2.36 -4.16
N LEU A 264 -12.88 3.66 -4.16
CA LEU A 264 -12.69 4.49 -2.96
C LEU A 264 -13.58 4.04 -1.79
N SER A 265 -14.80 3.56 -2.06
CA SER A 265 -15.74 3.14 -1.02
C SER A 265 -15.21 1.99 -0.14
N PRO A 266 -14.74 0.85 -0.71
CA PRO A 266 -14.12 -0.20 0.10
C PRO A 266 -12.78 0.27 0.70
N LEU A 267 -12.02 1.16 0.07
CA LEU A 267 -10.81 1.72 0.69
C LEU A 267 -11.12 2.56 1.94
N ILE A 268 -12.14 3.42 1.89
CA ILE A 268 -12.61 4.20 3.05
C ILE A 268 -13.06 3.27 4.17
N THR A 269 -13.79 2.21 3.82
CA THR A 269 -14.23 1.21 4.81
C THR A 269 -13.05 0.47 5.43
N ALA A 270 -12.08 0.05 4.63
CA ALA A 270 -10.85 -0.58 5.13
C ALA A 270 -10.05 0.37 6.02
N ALA A 271 -9.88 1.63 5.59
CA ALA A 271 -9.23 2.68 6.36
C ALA A 271 -9.92 2.90 7.72
N SER A 272 -11.25 2.92 7.75
CA SER A 272 -12.02 3.01 9.00
C SER A 272 -11.77 1.81 9.93
N LYS A 273 -11.76 0.58 9.39
CA LYS A 273 -11.45 -0.62 10.18
C LYS A 273 -10.03 -0.60 10.74
N PHE A 274 -9.04 -0.20 9.93
CA PHE A 274 -7.67 -0.01 10.40
C PHE A 274 -7.56 1.12 11.43
N GLY A 275 -8.32 2.20 11.26
CA GLY A 275 -8.40 3.30 12.22
C GLY A 275 -8.89 2.84 13.60
N ASN A 276 -9.93 2.00 13.63
CA ASN A 276 -10.41 1.39 14.88
C ASN A 276 -9.32 0.53 15.53
N TYR A 277 -8.70 -0.37 14.75
CA TYR A 277 -7.58 -1.18 15.22
C TYR A 277 -6.45 -0.32 15.80
N PHE A 278 -6.01 0.73 15.10
CA PHE A 278 -4.91 1.58 15.58
C PHE A 278 -5.30 2.36 16.85
N SER A 279 -6.54 2.82 16.94
CA SER A 279 -7.05 3.51 18.13
C SER A 279 -7.05 2.58 19.35
N THR A 280 -7.58 1.36 19.20
CA THR A 280 -7.56 0.35 20.26
C THR A 280 -6.11 -0.02 20.59
N ALA A 281 -5.29 -0.35 19.59
CA ALA A 281 -3.89 -0.71 19.76
C ALA A 281 -3.07 0.36 20.50
N GLN A 282 -3.35 1.66 20.27
CA GLN A 282 -2.71 2.76 21.00
C GLN A 282 -3.01 2.74 22.50
N MET A 283 -4.20 2.30 22.91
CA MET A 283 -4.56 2.21 24.34
C MET A 283 -3.76 1.11 25.06
N PHE A 284 -3.32 0.08 24.33
CA PHE A 284 -2.61 -1.08 24.88
C PHE A 284 -1.09 -1.02 24.68
N PHE A 285 -0.65 -0.48 23.55
CA PHE A 285 0.76 -0.32 23.21
C PHE A 285 1.11 1.17 23.33
N ASN A 286 1.81 1.54 24.40
CA ASN A 286 2.28 2.91 24.66
C ASN A 286 3.07 3.50 23.47
N GLY A 287 2.37 4.17 22.55
CA GLY A 287 2.93 4.88 21.40
C GLY A 287 3.12 4.03 20.13
N THR A 288 2.02 3.69 19.45
CA THR A 288 2.09 3.12 18.10
C THR A 288 2.73 4.10 17.12
N ILE A 289 3.35 3.60 16.04
CA ILE A 289 3.88 4.49 14.98
C ILE A 289 2.77 5.39 14.43
N PHE A 290 1.56 4.86 14.29
CA PHE A 290 0.41 5.62 13.82
C PHE A 290 0.05 6.78 14.75
N ALA A 291 0.00 6.52 16.07
CA ALA A 291 -0.26 7.54 17.08
C ALA A 291 0.82 8.63 17.08
N ARG A 292 2.09 8.25 16.91
CA ARG A 292 3.21 9.22 16.80
C ARG A 292 3.09 10.09 15.57
N VAL A 293 2.77 9.49 14.42
CA VAL A 293 2.54 10.22 13.16
C VAL A 293 1.32 11.14 13.24
N GLN A 294 0.25 10.74 13.94
CA GLN A 294 -0.92 11.58 14.18
C GLN A 294 -0.63 12.72 15.16
N GLY A 295 0.13 12.47 16.23
CA GLY A 295 0.43 13.47 17.26
C GLY A 295 1.47 14.51 16.82
N ASP A 296 2.56 14.08 16.19
CA ASP A 296 3.70 14.96 15.89
C ASP A 296 3.57 15.64 14.52
N GLY A 297 2.71 15.13 13.62
CA GLY A 297 2.52 15.65 12.26
C GLY A 297 3.73 15.51 11.32
N HIS A 298 4.91 15.22 11.87
CA HIS A 298 6.19 15.11 11.16
C HIS A 298 6.72 13.68 11.25
N LEU A 299 6.70 12.99 10.11
CA LEU A 299 7.19 11.61 10.01
C LEU A 299 8.67 11.47 10.41
N ASP A 300 9.47 12.52 10.18
CA ASP A 300 10.89 12.59 10.52
C ASP A 300 11.15 12.48 12.03
N ASN A 301 10.18 12.88 12.86
CA ASN A 301 10.24 12.79 14.32
C ASN A 301 9.76 11.43 14.84
N CYS A 302 9.10 10.63 14.00
CA CYS A 302 8.50 9.35 14.40
C CYS A 302 9.47 8.16 14.27
N TYR A 303 10.66 8.37 13.70
CA TYR A 303 11.67 7.30 13.55
C TYR A 303 12.15 6.83 14.94
N VAL A 304 11.98 5.53 15.22
CA VAL A 304 12.47 4.91 16.45
C VAL A 304 13.99 4.79 16.33
N LYS A 305 14.75 5.63 17.04
CA LYS A 305 16.22 5.48 17.16
C LYS A 305 16.63 4.11 17.71
N ASP A 306 15.75 3.45 18.45
CA ASP A 306 16.00 2.13 19.07
C ASP A 306 15.91 0.93 18.10
N THR A 307 15.63 1.17 16.80
CA THR A 307 15.75 0.15 15.74
C THR A 307 17.09 0.14 15.02
N GLU A 308 18.14 0.72 15.63
CA GLU A 308 19.46 0.08 15.52
C GLU A 308 19.35 -1.32 16.14
N VAL A 309 18.76 -2.24 15.36
CA VAL A 309 19.04 -3.65 15.50
C VAL A 309 20.55 -3.72 15.38
N GLN A 310 21.23 -3.84 16.52
CA GLN A 310 22.59 -4.33 16.58
C GLN A 310 22.54 -5.71 15.92
N TYR A 311 22.67 -5.75 14.60
CA TYR A 311 23.26 -6.86 13.90
C TYR A 311 24.71 -6.87 14.38
N ARG A 312 24.92 -7.43 15.58
CA ARG A 312 26.19 -8.05 15.87
C ARG A 312 26.33 -9.12 14.80
N ASP A 313 27.30 -8.93 13.91
CA ASP A 313 27.93 -10.03 13.21
C ASP A 313 28.43 -10.99 14.29
N ASP A 314 27.62 -12.00 14.63
CA ASP A 314 28.06 -13.16 15.40
C ASP A 314 28.86 -14.08 14.45
N SER A 315 29.89 -13.51 13.83
CA SER A 315 30.96 -14.22 13.16
C SER A 315 32.26 -13.92 13.90
N ASP A 316 32.37 -14.54 15.08
CA ASP A 316 33.62 -14.94 15.73
C ASP A 316 33.39 -16.30 16.44
#